data_AF-A0A7J3VQ98-F1
#
_entry.id   AF-A0A7J3VQ98-F1
#
_cell.length_a   1.000
_cell.length_b   1.000
_cell.length_c   1.000
_cell.angle_alpha   90.00
_cell.angle_beta   90.00
_cell.angle_gamma   90.00
#
_symmetry.space_group_name_H-M   'P 1'
#
loop_
_entity.id
_entity.type
_entity.pdbx_description
1 polymer ?
#
loop_
_entity_poly.entity_id
_entity_poly.type
_entity_poly.pdbx_seq_one_letter_code
_entity_poly.pdbx_strand_id
1 'polypeptide(L)'
;MRLGILYSGGKDSNIAMYKAYLQGHEIACLITIIPASDESMLFHYPNAPYTSVQAECLGLPLISSISSSDEEGLLEELLTNASERFGIDGVVTGAIASRYQYERFTSIASRVGLKHIAPCYGEDQYMHMQELLANNFSVMITSVSAYGLDASMLGRVIDADMLSRLRDLSIKYGFNLSFEGGEAETFVLDMPLFMKRIVVDCYTLHWDGVRGYVEFTDLSIEDK
;
A
#
# COMPACT_ATOMS: atom_id res chain seq x y z
N MET A 1 -5.05 19.53 9.05
CA MET A 1 -6.15 19.01 8.20
C MET A 1 -6.48 17.63 8.68
N ARG A 2 -7.75 17.25 8.55
CA ARG A 2 -8.27 15.91 8.79
C ARG A 2 -8.26 15.16 7.46
N LEU A 3 -7.59 14.01 7.38
CA LEU A 3 -7.29 13.35 6.11
C LEU A 3 -7.81 11.91 6.07
N GLY A 4 -8.31 11.51 4.89
CA GLY A 4 -8.53 10.11 4.54
C GLY A 4 -7.31 9.55 3.79
N ILE A 5 -7.04 8.25 3.91
CA ILE A 5 -5.92 7.60 3.22
C ILE A 5 -6.46 6.65 2.16
N LEU A 6 -6.05 6.80 0.89
CA LEU A 6 -6.20 5.71 -0.08
C LEU A 6 -5.21 4.61 0.28
N TYR A 7 -5.75 3.47 0.72
CA TYR A 7 -5.03 2.50 1.50
C TYR A 7 -5.11 1.11 0.83
N SER A 8 -3.98 0.63 0.30
CA SER A 8 -3.88 -0.71 -0.30
C SER A 8 -3.28 -1.75 0.66
N GLY A 9 -2.72 -1.28 1.78
CA GLY A 9 -2.02 -2.11 2.76
C GLY A 9 -0.56 -2.40 2.44
N GLY A 10 -0.09 -1.98 1.26
CA GLY A 10 1.32 -2.03 0.89
C GLY A 10 2.15 -0.94 1.55
N LYS A 11 3.46 -0.97 1.27
CA LYS A 11 4.43 -0.03 1.81
C LYS A 11 4.08 1.43 1.52
N ASP A 12 3.58 1.73 0.32
CA ASP A 12 3.42 3.11 -0.19
C ASP A 12 2.28 3.84 0.51
N SER A 13 1.13 3.19 0.69
CA SER A 13 0.01 3.78 1.42
C SER A 13 0.35 3.98 2.90
N ASN A 14 1.10 3.06 3.49
CA ASN A 14 1.50 3.12 4.89
C ASN A 14 2.53 4.24 5.16
N ILE A 15 3.57 4.36 4.33
CA ILE A 15 4.57 5.43 4.48
C ILE A 15 3.98 6.80 4.14
N ALA A 16 3.08 6.90 3.16
CA ALA A 16 2.37 8.15 2.86
C ALA A 16 1.50 8.59 4.05
N MET A 17 0.77 7.67 4.68
CA MET A 17 0.02 7.95 5.90
C MET A 17 0.93 8.39 7.05
N TYR A 18 2.06 7.69 7.24
CA TYR A 18 3.03 8.03 8.28
C TYR A 18 3.62 9.43 8.08
N LYS A 19 3.99 9.80 6.84
CA LYS A 19 4.45 11.15 6.51
C LYS A 19 3.39 12.21 6.76
N ALA A 20 2.14 11.96 6.38
CA ALA A 20 1.03 12.87 6.67
C ALA A 20 0.85 13.06 8.18
N TYR A 21 0.92 11.98 8.96
CA TYR A 21 0.88 12.04 10.42
C TYR A 21 2.03 12.88 11.00
N LEU A 22 3.28 12.66 10.54
CA LEU A 22 4.45 13.43 10.99
C LEU A 22 4.36 14.93 10.66
N GLN A 23 3.65 15.28 9.59
CA GLN A 23 3.35 16.68 9.24
C GLN A 23 2.26 17.32 10.11
N GLY A 24 1.76 16.61 11.12
CA GLY A 24 0.74 17.09 12.06
C GLY A 24 -0.68 17.01 11.52
N HIS A 25 -0.92 16.23 10.47
CA HIS A 25 -2.28 15.94 10.01
C HIS A 25 -2.95 14.89 10.90
N GLU A 26 -4.27 15.01 11.03
CA GLU A 26 -5.08 13.99 11.69
C GLU A 26 -5.51 12.95 10.65
N ILE A 27 -5.28 11.67 10.93
CA ILE A 27 -5.71 10.57 10.08
C ILE A 27 -7.09 10.10 10.55
N ALA A 28 -8.12 10.30 9.74
CA ALA A 28 -9.50 10.08 10.14
C ALA A 28 -10.08 8.73 9.73
N CYS A 29 -9.69 8.23 8.56
CA CYS A 29 -10.17 6.95 8.02
C CYS A 29 -9.25 6.41 6.94
N LEU A 30 -9.37 5.11 6.70
CA LEU A 30 -8.78 4.41 5.57
C LEU A 30 -9.85 4.16 4.51
N ILE A 31 -9.44 4.19 3.24
CA ILE A 31 -10.31 4.01 2.08
C ILE A 31 -9.63 3.00 1.15
N THR A 32 -10.22 1.82 0.99
CA THR A 32 -9.67 0.74 0.17
C THR A 32 -10.62 0.39 -0.97
N ILE A 33 -10.09 0.25 -2.17
CA ILE A 33 -10.79 -0.43 -3.26
C ILE A 33 -10.21 -1.84 -3.36
N ILE A 34 -11.07 -2.84 -3.23
CA ILE A 34 -10.72 -4.25 -3.30
C ILE A 34 -10.94 -4.69 -4.76
N PRO A 35 -9.93 -5.20 -5.48
CA PRO A 35 -10.11 -5.61 -6.86
C PRO A 35 -11.12 -6.77 -6.97
N ALA A 36 -12.01 -6.72 -7.96
CA ALA A 36 -13.00 -7.75 -8.24
C ALA A 36 -12.40 -9.03 -8.86
N SER A 37 -11.23 -8.91 -9.48
CA SER A 37 -10.48 -10.02 -10.05
C SER A 37 -8.96 -9.80 -9.92
N ASP A 38 -8.21 -10.87 -10.12
CA ASP A 38 -6.75 -10.95 -10.19
C ASP A 38 -6.12 -10.14 -11.34
N GLU A 39 -6.92 -9.64 -12.28
CA GLU A 39 -6.46 -8.87 -13.44
C GLU A 39 -6.39 -7.34 -13.22
N SER A 40 -6.74 -6.83 -12.02
CA SER A 40 -6.71 -5.38 -11.77
C SER A 40 -5.28 -4.82 -11.76
N MET A 41 -4.99 -3.88 -12.66
CA MET A 41 -3.69 -3.20 -12.74
C MET A 41 -3.45 -2.16 -11.63
N LEU A 42 -4.43 -1.90 -10.75
CA LEU A 42 -4.37 -0.79 -9.78
C LEU A 42 -4.45 -1.24 -8.31
N PHE A 43 -4.83 -2.48 -8.00
CA PHE A 43 -5.06 -2.91 -6.61
C PHE A 43 -4.47 -4.29 -6.29
N HIS A 44 -4.09 -4.48 -5.03
CA HIS A 44 -3.24 -5.59 -4.58
C HIS A 44 -4.07 -6.87 -4.31
N TYR A 45 -4.16 -7.77 -5.28
CA TYR A 45 -4.68 -9.14 -5.07
C TYR A 45 -3.55 -10.10 -4.64
N PRO A 46 -3.77 -11.11 -3.78
CA PRO A 46 -5.02 -11.51 -3.10
C PRO A 46 -5.24 -10.83 -1.75
N ASN A 47 -4.29 -10.03 -1.26
CA ASN A 47 -4.28 -9.64 0.16
C ASN A 47 -5.02 -8.33 0.49
N ALA A 48 -5.61 -7.65 -0.50
CA ALA A 48 -6.44 -6.44 -0.28
C ALA A 48 -7.53 -6.60 0.80
N PRO A 49 -8.23 -7.74 0.97
CA PRO A 49 -9.20 -7.89 2.06
C PRO A 49 -8.58 -7.77 3.47
N TYR A 50 -7.28 -8.06 3.61
CA TYR A 50 -6.57 -7.98 4.89
C TYR A 50 -6.16 -6.55 5.28
N THR A 51 -6.48 -5.53 4.48
CA THR A 51 -6.37 -4.13 4.93
C THR A 51 -7.28 -3.86 6.13
N SER A 52 -8.35 -4.64 6.30
CA SER A 52 -9.21 -4.62 7.50
C SER A 52 -8.44 -4.97 8.78
N VAL A 53 -7.53 -5.93 8.72
CA VAL A 53 -6.66 -6.32 9.86
C VAL A 53 -5.69 -5.20 10.20
N GLN A 54 -5.13 -4.53 9.19
CA GLN A 54 -4.28 -3.35 9.40
C GLN A 54 -5.08 -2.17 9.97
N ALA A 55 -6.32 -1.97 9.53
CA ALA A 55 -7.21 -0.95 10.09
C ALA A 55 -7.49 -1.20 11.58
N GLU A 56 -7.69 -2.45 11.98
CA GLU A 56 -7.81 -2.85 13.39
C GLU A 56 -6.52 -2.54 14.17
N CYS A 57 -5.36 -2.90 13.61
CA CYS A 57 -4.06 -2.60 14.22
C CYS A 57 -3.82 -1.09 14.36
N LEU A 58 -4.34 -0.28 13.44
CA LEU A 58 -4.29 1.19 13.47
C LEU A 58 -5.34 1.82 14.40
N GLY A 59 -6.41 1.10 14.72
CA GLY A 59 -7.57 1.65 15.41
C GLY A 59 -8.31 2.69 14.58
N LEU A 60 -8.24 2.58 13.26
CA LEU A 60 -8.86 3.52 12.32
C LEU A 60 -10.06 2.88 11.61
N PRO A 61 -11.13 3.63 11.34
CA PRO A 61 -12.23 3.13 10.54
C PRO A 61 -11.78 2.91 9.09
N LEU A 62 -12.26 1.83 8.48
CA LEU A 62 -12.04 1.49 7.08
C LEU A 62 -13.35 1.58 6.30
N ILE A 63 -13.34 2.29 5.18
CA ILE A 63 -14.36 2.18 4.13
C ILE A 63 -13.75 1.35 3.00
N SER A 64 -14.45 0.30 2.58
CA SER A 64 -14.02 -0.53 1.46
C SER A 64 -15.16 -0.80 0.49
N SER A 65 -14.84 -0.88 -0.79
CA SER A 65 -15.74 -1.42 -1.81
C SER A 65 -15.00 -2.32 -2.79
N ILE A 66 -15.72 -3.26 -3.40
CA ILE A 66 -15.21 -4.09 -4.48
C ILE A 66 -15.16 -3.25 -5.76
N SER A 67 -14.10 -3.39 -6.54
CA SER A 67 -13.89 -2.62 -7.77
C SER A 67 -14.99 -2.93 -8.79
N SER A 68 -15.43 -1.90 -9.51
CA SER A 68 -16.37 -2.01 -10.62
C SER A 68 -15.68 -1.64 -11.93
N SER A 69 -16.36 -1.88 -13.06
CA SER A 69 -15.88 -1.42 -14.38
C SER A 69 -15.70 0.10 -14.45
N ASP A 70 -16.42 0.85 -13.61
CA ASP A 70 -16.22 2.28 -13.38
C ASP A 70 -15.48 2.50 -12.05
N GLU A 71 -14.14 2.55 -12.11
CA GLU A 71 -13.30 2.78 -10.93
C GLU A 71 -13.30 4.25 -10.49
N GLU A 72 -13.48 5.20 -11.42
CA GLU A 72 -13.48 6.63 -11.07
C GLU A 72 -14.74 7.00 -10.32
N GLY A 73 -15.90 6.58 -10.83
CA GLY A 73 -17.18 6.80 -10.15
C GLY A 73 -17.19 6.16 -8.77
N LEU A 74 -16.64 4.95 -8.65
CA LEU A 74 -16.52 4.27 -7.35
C LEU A 74 -15.60 5.03 -6.39
N LEU A 75 -14.44 5.50 -6.86
CA LEU A 75 -13.54 6.28 -6.02
C LEU A 75 -14.20 7.60 -5.58
N GLU A 76 -14.89 8.29 -6.48
CA GLU A 76 -15.63 9.51 -6.17
C GLU A 76 -16.71 9.28 -5.10
N GLU A 77 -17.46 8.18 -5.21
CA GLU A 77 -18.44 7.75 -4.21
C GLU A 77 -17.79 7.48 -2.85
N LEU A 78 -16.69 6.72 -2.82
CA LEU A 78 -15.96 6.40 -1.59
C LEU A 78 -15.39 7.64 -0.91
N LEU A 79 -14.83 8.59 -1.68
CA LEU A 79 -14.33 9.85 -1.15
C LEU A 79 -15.46 10.72 -0.61
N THR A 80 -16.61 10.75 -1.29
CA THR A 80 -17.81 11.46 -0.82
C THR A 80 -18.28 10.86 0.50
N ASN A 81 -18.38 9.53 0.59
CA ASN A 81 -18.77 8.83 1.81
C ASN A 81 -17.81 9.11 2.98
N ALA A 82 -16.50 9.11 2.70
CA ALA A 82 -15.48 9.42 3.69
C ALA A 82 -15.60 10.87 4.19
N SER A 83 -15.83 11.81 3.28
CA SER A 83 -16.06 13.22 3.59
C SER A 83 -17.28 13.40 4.49
N GLU A 84 -18.43 12.80 4.14
CA GLU A 84 -19.68 12.92 4.90
C GLU A 84 -19.60 12.25 6.28
N ARG A 85 -18.99 11.07 6.38
CA ARG A 85 -18.96 10.28 7.63
C ARG A 85 -17.87 10.73 8.59
N PHE A 86 -16.72 11.15 8.06
CA PHE A 86 -15.53 11.41 8.86
C PHE A 86 -15.04 12.86 8.78
N GLY A 87 -15.67 13.72 7.97
CA GLY A 87 -15.35 15.13 7.89
C GLY A 87 -13.92 15.40 7.39
N ILE A 88 -13.45 14.62 6.41
CA ILE A 88 -12.09 14.80 5.87
C ILE A 88 -11.99 16.07 5.00
N ASP A 89 -10.88 16.79 5.13
CA ASP A 89 -10.53 17.98 4.32
C ASP A 89 -9.73 17.61 3.07
N GLY A 90 -9.21 16.38 3.01
CA GLY A 90 -8.32 15.92 1.96
C GLY A 90 -8.08 14.42 1.98
N VAL A 91 -7.49 13.93 0.91
CA VAL A 91 -7.12 12.53 0.71
C VAL A 91 -5.61 12.41 0.44
N VAL A 92 -4.99 11.42 1.07
CA VAL A 92 -3.59 11.06 0.89
C VAL A 92 -3.47 9.86 -0.04
N THR A 93 -2.51 9.89 -0.96
CA THR A 93 -2.15 8.75 -1.81
C THR A 93 -0.67 8.38 -1.68
N GLY A 94 -0.35 7.12 -1.96
CA GLY A 94 1.01 6.60 -1.99
C GLY A 94 1.72 6.75 -3.34
N ALA A 95 1.23 7.60 -4.25
CA ALA A 95 1.86 7.75 -5.57
C ALA A 95 3.30 8.28 -5.45
N ILE A 96 4.26 7.66 -6.15
CA ILE A 96 5.68 8.03 -6.12
C ILE A 96 6.09 8.79 -7.38
N ALA A 97 6.04 8.19 -8.57
CA ALA A 97 6.51 8.80 -9.82
C ALA A 97 5.43 8.91 -10.91
N SER A 98 4.34 8.14 -10.83
CA SER A 98 3.30 8.13 -11.85
C SER A 98 2.50 9.44 -11.89
N ARG A 99 2.89 10.32 -12.82
CA ARG A 99 2.18 11.59 -13.08
C ARG A 99 0.72 11.36 -13.47
N TYR A 100 0.44 10.31 -14.24
CA TYR A 100 -0.93 9.96 -14.65
C TYR A 100 -1.81 9.67 -13.43
N GLN A 101 -1.33 8.84 -12.49
CA GLN A 101 -2.05 8.56 -11.25
C GLN A 101 -2.22 9.83 -10.40
N TYR A 102 -1.16 10.64 -10.26
CA TYR A 102 -1.21 11.89 -9.50
C TYR A 102 -2.27 12.86 -10.03
N GLU A 103 -2.30 13.12 -11.34
CA GLU A 103 -3.27 14.01 -11.98
C GLU A 103 -4.70 13.46 -11.87
N ARG A 104 -4.86 12.13 -12.01
CA ARG A 104 -6.16 11.45 -11.88
C ARG A 104 -6.73 11.57 -10.47
N PHE A 105 -5.95 11.25 -9.44
CA PHE A 105 -6.38 11.39 -8.04
C PHE A 105 -6.66 12.84 -7.67
N THR A 106 -5.85 13.78 -8.16
CA THR A 106 -6.08 15.22 -7.96
C THR A 106 -7.41 15.66 -8.55
N SER A 107 -7.71 15.24 -9.78
CA SER A 107 -8.96 15.53 -10.47
C SER A 107 -10.16 15.00 -9.68
N ILE A 108 -10.15 13.72 -9.29
CA ILE A 108 -11.27 13.08 -8.58
C ILE A 108 -11.47 13.72 -7.19
N ALA A 109 -10.40 13.92 -6.42
CA ALA A 109 -10.48 14.59 -5.12
C ALA A 109 -11.08 16.00 -5.23
N SER A 110 -10.70 16.75 -6.27
CA SER A 110 -11.21 18.11 -6.49
C SER A 110 -12.71 18.16 -6.80
N ARG A 111 -13.27 17.15 -7.49
CA ARG A 111 -14.70 17.06 -7.80
C ARG A 111 -15.57 16.94 -6.55
N VAL A 112 -15.04 16.30 -5.50
CA VAL A 112 -15.70 16.14 -4.20
C VAL A 112 -15.27 17.18 -3.16
N GLY A 113 -14.53 18.22 -3.58
CA GLY A 113 -14.09 19.32 -2.72
C GLY A 113 -12.95 18.98 -1.76
N LEU A 114 -12.24 17.86 -1.97
CA LEU A 114 -11.12 17.43 -1.15
C LEU A 114 -9.78 17.88 -1.74
N LYS A 115 -8.79 18.18 -0.88
CA LYS A 115 -7.41 18.37 -1.34
C LYS A 115 -6.73 17.01 -1.53
N HIS A 116 -5.98 16.86 -2.62
CA HIS A 116 -5.11 15.71 -2.82
C HIS A 116 -3.70 15.98 -2.25
N ILE A 117 -3.16 15.02 -1.50
CA ILE A 117 -1.82 15.07 -0.91
C ILE A 117 -1.09 13.78 -1.30
N ALA A 118 0.10 13.89 -1.89
CA ALA A 118 0.95 12.74 -2.19
C ALA A 118 2.35 12.98 -1.62
N PRO A 119 2.60 12.62 -0.34
CA PRO A 119 3.84 12.94 0.35
C PRO A 119 5.09 12.29 -0.25
N CYS A 120 4.92 11.16 -0.94
CA CYS A 120 6.01 10.38 -1.53
C CYS A 120 6.31 10.76 -2.99
N TYR A 121 5.56 11.72 -3.56
CA TYR A 121 5.65 12.03 -4.97
C TYR A 121 6.97 12.73 -5.32
N GLY A 122 7.70 12.18 -6.30
CA GLY A 122 9.00 12.66 -6.76
C GLY A 122 10.18 12.15 -5.94
N GLU A 123 9.99 11.18 -5.04
CA GLU A 123 11.07 10.61 -4.24
C GLU A 123 11.97 9.68 -5.04
N ASP A 124 13.25 9.64 -4.64
CA ASP A 124 14.18 8.62 -5.12
C ASP A 124 13.77 7.24 -4.58
N GLN A 125 13.74 6.24 -5.46
CA GLN A 125 13.26 4.89 -5.14
C GLN A 125 14.08 4.22 -4.03
N TYR A 126 15.41 4.41 -4.03
CA TYR A 126 16.27 3.82 -3.03
C TYR A 126 16.08 4.52 -1.68
N MET A 127 16.02 5.86 -1.68
CA MET A 127 15.76 6.63 -0.47
C MET A 127 14.39 6.28 0.14
N HIS A 128 13.37 6.09 -0.69
CA HIS A 128 12.05 5.66 -0.27
C HIS A 128 12.09 4.30 0.44
N MET A 129 12.80 3.32 -0.13
CA MET A 129 12.96 2.00 0.49
C MET A 129 13.80 2.05 1.77
N GLN A 130 14.84 2.89 1.81
CA GLN A 130 15.64 3.09 3.03
C GLN A 130 14.83 3.75 4.15
N GLU A 131 13.92 4.64 3.82
CA GLU A 131 13.09 5.33 4.80
C GLU A 131 12.15 4.38 5.55
N LEU A 132 11.60 3.36 4.85
CA LEU A 132 10.83 2.29 5.48
C LEU A 132 11.64 1.60 6.58
N LEU A 133 12.89 1.21 6.27
CA LEU A 133 13.78 0.56 7.24
C LEU A 133 14.15 1.49 8.39
N ALA A 134 14.48 2.74 8.07
CA ALA A 134 14.88 3.75 9.06
C ALA A 134 13.76 4.07 10.06
N ASN A 135 12.50 3.88 9.66
CA ASN A 135 11.33 4.10 10.52
C ASN A 135 10.71 2.80 11.04
N ASN A 136 11.45 1.69 11.05
CA ASN A 136 11.01 0.40 11.61
C ASN A 136 9.72 -0.16 10.99
N PHE A 137 9.56 -0.04 9.67
CA PHE A 137 8.48 -0.72 8.97
C PHE A 137 8.86 -2.19 8.76
N SER A 138 7.96 -3.10 9.13
CA SER A 138 8.01 -4.51 8.78
C SER A 138 7.19 -4.74 7.51
N VAL A 139 7.87 -4.78 6.38
CA VAL A 139 7.26 -4.88 5.05
C VAL A 139 7.53 -6.27 4.46
N MET A 140 6.49 -7.07 4.24
CA MET A 140 6.59 -8.38 3.60
C MET A 140 6.36 -8.27 2.09
N ILE A 141 7.16 -8.97 1.28
CA ILE A 141 6.92 -9.15 -0.16
C ILE A 141 5.85 -10.23 -0.34
N THR A 142 4.72 -9.87 -0.94
CA THR A 142 3.57 -10.76 -1.13
C THR A 142 3.35 -11.18 -2.56
N SER A 143 3.93 -10.49 -3.55
CA SER A 143 3.95 -10.98 -4.93
C SER A 143 5.21 -10.54 -5.64
N VAL A 144 5.58 -11.24 -6.69
CA VAL A 144 6.65 -10.85 -7.62
C VAL A 144 6.21 -11.18 -9.05
N SER A 145 6.44 -10.25 -9.97
CA SER A 145 5.97 -10.31 -11.35
C SER A 145 7.00 -9.83 -12.39
N ALA A 146 8.25 -9.57 -11.97
CA ALA A 146 9.31 -9.06 -12.83
C ALA A 146 10.52 -9.98 -12.92
N TYR A 147 11.20 -9.94 -14.08
CA TYR A 147 12.41 -10.71 -14.29
C TYR A 147 13.52 -10.25 -13.33
N GLY A 148 14.19 -11.21 -12.69
CA GLY A 148 15.17 -10.97 -11.63
C GLY A 148 14.63 -11.12 -10.22
N LEU A 149 13.30 -11.10 -10.03
CA LEU A 149 12.64 -11.47 -8.79
C LEU A 149 12.23 -12.95 -8.84
N ASP A 150 12.30 -13.65 -7.71
CA ASP A 150 12.08 -15.09 -7.65
C ASP A 150 11.28 -15.51 -6.42
N ALA A 151 10.81 -16.76 -6.41
CA ALA A 151 10.00 -17.33 -5.33
C ALA A 151 10.66 -17.26 -3.94
N SER A 152 12.00 -17.12 -3.85
CA SER A 152 12.68 -17.05 -2.56
C SER A 152 12.41 -15.74 -1.80
N MET A 153 11.86 -14.73 -2.48
CA MET A 153 11.49 -13.44 -1.91
C MET A 153 10.07 -13.44 -1.35
N LEU A 154 9.19 -14.32 -1.84
CA LEU A 154 7.79 -14.38 -1.41
C LEU A 154 7.69 -14.76 0.08
N GLY A 155 6.93 -13.97 0.83
CA GLY A 155 6.76 -14.12 2.28
C GLY A 155 7.95 -13.63 3.10
N ARG A 156 8.96 -13.01 2.49
CA ARG A 156 10.11 -12.44 3.20
C ARG A 156 9.86 -10.98 3.54
N VAL A 157 10.31 -10.58 4.72
CA VAL A 157 10.38 -9.18 5.11
C VAL A 157 11.57 -8.52 4.42
N ILE A 158 11.40 -7.27 4.01
CA ILE A 158 12.45 -6.43 3.46
C ILE A 158 13.26 -5.90 4.64
N ASP A 159 14.37 -6.56 4.93
CA ASP A 159 15.42 -6.06 5.83
C ASP A 159 16.56 -5.41 5.03
N ALA A 160 17.65 -5.01 5.70
CA ALA A 160 18.79 -4.37 5.05
C ALA A 160 19.48 -5.28 4.02
N ASP A 161 19.57 -6.58 4.30
CA ASP A 161 20.19 -7.55 3.40
C ASP A 161 19.32 -7.80 2.17
N MET A 162 18.00 -7.93 2.35
CA MET A 162 17.03 -8.04 1.27
C MET A 162 17.04 -6.77 0.41
N LEU A 163 17.08 -5.57 1.00
CA LEU A 163 17.16 -4.33 0.24
C LEU A 163 18.45 -4.24 -0.58
N SER A 164 19.59 -4.65 -0.02
CA SER A 164 20.86 -4.71 -0.77
C SER A 164 20.75 -5.68 -1.95
N ARG A 165 20.17 -6.88 -1.73
CA ARG A 165 19.92 -7.86 -2.79
C ARG A 165 19.01 -7.31 -3.88
N LEU A 166 17.89 -6.68 -3.51
CA LEU A 166 16.95 -6.08 -4.44
C LEU A 166 17.59 -4.97 -5.27
N ARG A 167 18.45 -4.14 -4.65
CA ARG A 167 19.21 -3.10 -5.35
C ARG A 167 20.13 -3.68 -6.42
N ASP A 168 20.92 -4.70 -6.08
CA ASP A 168 21.84 -5.34 -7.03
C ASP A 168 21.07 -6.00 -8.19
N LEU A 169 19.94 -6.63 -7.88
CA LEU A 169 19.06 -7.23 -8.88
C LEU A 169 18.38 -6.17 -9.76
N SER A 170 17.93 -5.06 -9.19
CA SER A 170 17.35 -3.93 -9.94
C SER A 170 18.36 -3.34 -10.91
N ILE A 171 19.63 -3.14 -10.49
CA ILE A 171 20.71 -2.69 -11.38
C ILE A 171 20.95 -3.69 -12.52
N LYS A 172 20.91 -4.99 -12.22
CA LYS A 172 21.20 -6.05 -13.19
C LYS A 172 20.05 -6.30 -14.19
N TYR A 173 18.81 -6.25 -13.73
CA TYR A 173 17.63 -6.68 -14.48
C TYR A 173 16.70 -5.52 -14.88
N GLY A 174 16.89 -4.33 -14.31
CA GLY A 174 16.22 -3.09 -14.73
C GLY A 174 14.81 -2.87 -14.20
N PHE A 175 14.34 -3.64 -13.21
CA PHE A 175 13.05 -3.38 -12.57
C PHE A 175 13.12 -2.19 -11.60
N ASN A 176 11.99 -1.52 -11.36
CA ASN A 176 11.90 -0.41 -10.40
C ASN A 176 12.09 -0.92 -8.97
N LEU A 177 13.07 -0.36 -8.24
CA LEU A 177 13.44 -0.85 -6.91
C LEU A 177 12.33 -0.63 -5.87
N SER A 178 11.51 0.40 -6.03
CA SER A 178 10.34 0.64 -5.19
C SER A 178 9.08 -0.07 -5.72
N PHE A 179 9.20 -0.94 -6.72
CA PHE A 179 8.11 -1.78 -7.24
C PHE A 179 6.88 -1.03 -7.77
N GLU A 180 7.02 0.25 -8.10
CA GLU A 180 5.90 1.09 -8.51
C GLU A 180 5.24 0.61 -9.82
N GLY A 181 5.98 -0.10 -10.67
CA GLY A 181 5.49 -0.65 -11.93
C GLY A 181 4.73 -1.97 -11.77
N GLY A 182 4.43 -2.41 -10.54
CA GLY A 182 3.82 -3.71 -10.26
C GLY A 182 4.81 -4.86 -10.31
N GLU A 183 6.11 -4.59 -10.15
CA GLU A 183 7.14 -5.63 -10.18
C GLU A 183 7.07 -6.56 -8.97
N ALA A 184 6.62 -6.04 -7.83
CA ALA A 184 6.28 -6.80 -6.64
C ALA A 184 5.22 -6.07 -5.82
N GLU A 185 4.35 -6.82 -5.17
CA GLU A 185 3.43 -6.29 -4.17
C GLU A 185 3.96 -6.54 -2.77
N THR A 186 3.60 -5.64 -1.85
CA THR A 186 3.99 -5.71 -0.45
C THR A 186 2.79 -5.62 0.48
N PHE A 187 2.97 -6.10 1.71
CA PHE A 187 2.03 -5.97 2.80
C PHE A 187 2.77 -5.57 4.08
N VAL A 188 2.31 -4.50 4.74
CA VAL A 188 2.93 -4.01 5.98
C VAL A 188 2.37 -4.78 7.18
N LEU A 189 3.23 -5.50 7.87
CA LEU A 189 2.90 -6.28 9.06
C LEU A 189 2.97 -5.45 10.34
N ASP A 190 3.90 -4.50 10.36
CA ASP A 190 4.06 -3.57 11.46
C ASP A 190 4.69 -2.26 11.00
N MET A 191 4.32 -1.16 11.66
CA MET A 191 4.95 0.15 11.53
C MET A 191 4.64 1.02 12.76
N PRO A 192 5.32 2.16 12.98
CA PRO A 192 5.19 2.94 14.22
C PRO A 192 3.75 3.33 14.62
N LEU A 193 2.85 3.57 13.65
CA LEU A 193 1.47 3.97 13.94
C LEU A 193 0.54 2.81 14.30
N PHE A 194 0.95 1.57 14.07
CA PHE A 194 0.13 0.44 14.51
C PHE A 194 0.18 0.36 16.04
N MET A 195 -0.95 0.12 16.70
CA MET A 195 -1.04 -0.17 18.13
C MET A 195 -0.68 -1.63 18.45
N LYS A 196 -0.87 -2.52 17.47
CA LYS A 196 -0.60 -3.96 17.52
C LYS A 196 0.09 -4.41 16.24
N ARG A 197 0.83 -5.50 16.26
CA ARG A 197 1.48 -6.03 15.05
C ARG A 197 0.70 -7.19 14.47
N ILE A 198 0.83 -7.40 13.16
CA ILE A 198 0.26 -8.53 12.45
C ILE A 198 1.31 -9.64 12.36
N VAL A 199 0.90 -10.87 12.69
CA VAL A 199 1.70 -12.07 12.51
C VAL A 199 1.05 -12.92 11.42
N VAL A 200 1.87 -13.38 10.47
CA VAL A 200 1.43 -14.32 9.43
C VAL A 200 1.66 -15.73 9.95
N ASP A 201 0.59 -16.38 10.41
CA ASP A 201 0.65 -17.73 10.97
C ASP A 201 0.73 -18.78 9.87
N CYS A 202 -0.10 -18.64 8.82
CA CYS A 202 -0.14 -19.54 7.68
C CYS A 202 -0.35 -18.80 6.36
N TYR A 203 0.30 -19.29 5.31
CA TYR A 203 0.06 -18.83 3.94
C TYR A 203 0.35 -19.93 2.92
N THR A 204 -0.26 -19.80 1.74
CA THR A 204 0.04 -20.62 0.56
C THR A 204 0.90 -19.83 -0.41
N LEU A 205 1.95 -20.46 -0.93
CA LEU A 205 2.80 -19.88 -1.97
C LEU A 205 2.38 -20.44 -3.33
N HIS A 206 2.06 -19.52 -4.24
CA HIS A 206 1.74 -19.83 -5.64
C HIS A 206 2.88 -19.35 -6.53
N TRP A 207 3.40 -20.23 -7.39
CA TRP A 207 4.52 -19.93 -8.29
C TRP A 207 4.33 -20.64 -9.62
N ASP A 208 4.38 -19.89 -10.73
CA ASP A 208 4.18 -20.43 -12.09
C ASP A 208 5.49 -20.67 -12.86
N GLY A 209 6.63 -20.37 -12.24
CA GLY A 209 7.96 -20.41 -12.88
C GLY A 209 8.53 -19.03 -13.21
N VAL A 210 7.69 -18.00 -13.26
CA VAL A 210 8.04 -16.63 -13.65
C VAL A 210 7.49 -15.60 -12.65
N ARG A 211 6.25 -15.80 -12.20
CA ARG A 211 5.53 -14.95 -11.25
C ARG A 211 5.04 -15.79 -10.09
N GLY A 212 4.77 -15.11 -8.99
CA GLY A 212 4.12 -15.75 -7.86
C GLY A 212 3.62 -14.79 -6.82
N TYR A 213 2.83 -15.33 -5.91
CA TYR A 213 2.23 -14.58 -4.83
C TYR A 213 2.00 -15.44 -3.59
N VAL A 214 1.82 -14.75 -2.47
CA VAL A 214 1.45 -15.27 -1.16
C VAL A 214 -0.03 -15.01 -0.95
N GLU A 215 -0.76 -16.09 -0.69
CA GLU A 215 -2.15 -16.03 -0.23
C GLU A 215 -2.17 -16.32 1.27
N PHE A 216 -2.48 -15.32 2.10
CA PHE A 216 -2.61 -15.53 3.54
C PHE A 216 -3.82 -16.43 3.83
N THR A 217 -3.62 -17.44 4.66
CA THR A 217 -4.67 -18.35 5.11
C THR A 217 -5.00 -18.20 6.58
N ASP A 218 -4.05 -17.68 7.37
CA ASP A 218 -4.27 -17.34 8.78
C ASP A 218 -3.35 -16.18 9.20
N LEU A 219 -3.94 -15.18 9.88
CA LEU A 219 -3.25 -14.01 10.42
C LEU A 219 -3.72 -13.78 11.86
N SER A 220 -2.79 -13.46 12.75
CA SER A 220 -3.09 -13.04 14.11
C SER A 220 -2.59 -11.62 14.40
N ILE A 221 -3.17 -11.01 15.43
CA ILE A 221 -2.80 -9.69 15.92
C ILE A 221 -2.20 -9.84 17.32
N GLU A 222 -0.99 -9.32 17.52
CA GLU A 222 -0.26 -9.38 18.78
C GLU A 222 0.05 -7.98 19.33
N ASP A 223 0.18 -7.86 20.65
CA ASP A 223 0.67 -6.63 21.28
C ASP A 223 2.16 -6.42 20.95
N LYS A 224 2.58 -5.14 20.96
CA LYS A 224 3.95 -4.71 20.62
C LYS A 224 4.92 -4.71 21.79
#